data_AF-A0A844DLM9-F1
#
_entry.id   AF-A0A844DLM9-F1
#
_cell.length_a   1.000
_cell.length_b   1.000
_cell.length_c   1.000
_cell.angle_alpha   90.00
_cell.angle_beta   90.00
_cell.angle_gamma   90.00
#
_symmetry.space_group_name_H-M   'P 1'
#
loop_
_entity.id
_entity.type
_entity.pdbx_description
1 polymer ?
#
loop_
_entity_poly.entity_id
_entity_poly.type
_entity_poly.pdbx_seq_one_letter_code
_entity_poly.pdbx_strand_id
1 'polypeptide(L)'
;MLRKYSIGKMAEFGSVLYIIGVVLTILREHLKELPVIIACPIGMYFKLFLTTRNGLFQSLAFVSIGMQIAEAEQFDKLRVSIQNAIVFVLVCAVKVFCSLFGGSDISKLLDLPTFYFMFAVIILECKENRLKGNFYKHLRSTSETMYFIHMYFVAFCALVLYKDDYNNFKSYLICAGGALAVSEIYSWMKNISNRSTTVSRLKHD
;
A
#
# COMPACT_ATOMS: atom_id res chain seq x y z
N MET A 1 -2.06 -18.60 24.48
CA MET A 1 -1.31 -17.38 24.88
C MET A 1 -0.01 -17.17 24.10
N LEU A 2 0.80 -18.21 23.84
CA LEU A 2 2.09 -18.11 23.13
C LEU A 2 2.00 -17.44 21.73
N ARG A 3 0.98 -17.77 20.93
CA ARG A 3 0.79 -17.22 19.57
C ARG A 3 0.54 -15.71 19.54
N LYS A 4 -0.17 -15.18 20.54
CA LYS A 4 -0.52 -13.75 20.66
C LYS A 4 0.70 -12.88 21.02
N TYR A 5 1.55 -13.42 21.89
CA TYR A 5 2.82 -12.79 22.24
C TYR A 5 3.78 -12.74 21.04
N SER A 6 3.73 -13.76 20.17
CA SER A 6 4.52 -13.82 18.94
C SER A 6 4.08 -12.79 17.89
N ILE A 7 2.77 -12.63 17.64
CA ILE A 7 2.28 -11.73 16.58
C ILE A 7 2.49 -10.26 16.96
N GLY A 8 2.20 -9.88 18.20
CA GLY A 8 2.46 -8.52 18.69
C GLY A 8 3.96 -8.16 18.62
N LYS A 9 4.84 -9.10 18.98
CA LYS A 9 6.30 -8.91 18.89
C LYS A 9 6.79 -8.84 17.45
N MET A 10 6.18 -9.61 16.53
CA MET A 10 6.48 -9.49 15.10
C MET A 10 6.07 -8.14 14.53
N ALA A 11 4.92 -7.58 14.95
CA ALA A 11 4.47 -6.25 14.53
C ALA A 11 5.37 -5.14 15.08
N GLU A 12 5.78 -5.23 16.34
CA GLU A 12 6.75 -4.33 16.97
C GLU A 12 8.09 -4.37 16.23
N PHE A 13 8.63 -5.57 16.00
CA PHE A 13 9.87 -5.77 15.26
C PHE A 13 9.79 -5.25 13.82
N GLY A 14 8.71 -5.57 13.10
CA GLY A 14 8.48 -5.08 11.74
C GLY A 14 8.40 -3.55 11.69
N SER A 15 7.74 -2.92 12.66
CA SER A 15 7.63 -1.46 12.77
C SER A 15 8.99 -0.79 13.03
N VAL A 16 9.83 -1.40 13.88
CA VAL A 16 11.20 -0.92 14.12
C VAL A 16 12.05 -0.99 12.85
N LEU A 17 12.00 -2.14 12.13
CA LEU A 17 12.71 -2.29 10.86
C LEU A 17 12.22 -1.29 9.81
N TYR A 18 10.91 -1.03 9.77
CA TYR A 18 10.33 0.00 8.91
C TYR A 18 10.92 1.39 9.20
N ILE A 19 10.95 1.81 10.48
CA ILE A 19 11.51 3.11 10.87
C ILE A 19 12.99 3.20 10.49
N ILE A 20 13.79 2.16 10.78
CA ILE A 20 15.19 2.09 10.37
C ILE A 20 15.31 2.25 8.86
N GLY A 21 14.44 1.57 8.11
CA GLY A 21 14.38 1.64 6.67
C GLY A 21 14.01 3.02 6.12
N VAL A 22 13.09 3.74 6.75
CA VAL A 22 12.76 5.14 6.41
C VAL A 22 13.96 6.02 6.68
N VAL A 23 14.59 5.92 7.86
CA VAL A 23 15.79 6.68 8.21
C VAL A 23 16.93 6.44 7.21
N LEU A 24 17.20 5.18 6.84
CA LEU A 24 18.20 4.84 5.82
C LEU A 24 17.88 5.50 4.47
N THR A 25 16.60 5.59 4.10
CA THR A 25 16.17 6.24 2.87
C THR A 25 16.43 7.75 2.90
N ILE A 26 16.13 8.40 4.03
CA ILE A 26 16.40 9.84 4.24
C ILE A 26 17.91 10.12 4.19
N LEU A 27 18.71 9.28 4.88
CA LEU A 27 20.17 9.40 4.87
C LEU A 27 20.76 9.19 3.47
N ARG A 28 20.14 8.34 2.65
CA ARG A 28 20.55 8.15 1.26
C ARG A 28 20.33 9.41 0.41
N GLU A 29 19.23 10.13 0.64
CA GLU A 29 18.97 11.40 -0.07
C GLU A 29 20.02 12.47 0.29
N HIS A 30 20.57 12.42 1.51
CA HIS A 30 21.60 13.33 2.02
C HIS A 30 23.01 12.72 2.01
N LEU A 31 23.27 11.70 1.17
CA LEU A 31 24.51 10.91 1.21
C LEU A 31 25.79 11.76 1.06
N LYS A 32 25.71 12.88 0.33
CA LYS A 32 26.84 13.78 0.05
C LYS A 32 27.26 14.63 1.24
N GLU A 33 26.37 14.80 2.22
CA GLU A 33 26.59 15.62 3.42
C GLU A 33 27.07 14.76 4.61
N LEU A 34 27.04 13.43 4.46
CA LEU A 34 27.43 12.49 5.50
C LEU A 34 28.94 12.20 5.49
N PRO A 35 29.56 11.97 6.66
CA PRO A 35 30.94 11.53 6.73
C PRO A 35 31.12 10.18 6.02
N VAL A 36 32.26 10.00 5.35
CA VAL A 36 32.57 8.85 4.48
C VAL A 36 32.34 7.49 5.16
N ILE A 37 32.61 7.41 6.46
CA ILE A 37 32.44 6.21 7.28
C ILE A 37 30.97 5.74 7.30
N ILE A 38 30.02 6.67 7.26
CA ILE A 38 28.57 6.39 7.26
C ILE A 38 28.03 6.31 5.84
N ALA A 39 28.51 7.18 4.93
CA ALA A 39 28.06 7.21 3.55
C ALA A 39 28.39 5.93 2.78
N CYS A 40 29.58 5.36 3.01
CA CYS A 40 30.05 4.15 2.32
C CYS A 40 29.16 2.91 2.55
N PRO A 41 28.85 2.49 3.80
CA PRO A 41 27.99 1.34 4.05
C PRO A 41 26.56 1.56 3.56
N ILE A 42 26.00 2.77 3.70
CA ILE A 42 24.66 3.09 3.18
C ILE A 42 24.65 3.00 1.64
N GLY A 43 25.66 3.55 0.98
CA GLY A 43 25.81 3.46 -0.47
C GLY A 43 25.94 2.01 -0.96
N MET A 44 26.70 1.17 -0.25
CA MET A 44 26.80 -0.26 -0.54
C MET A 44 25.48 -0.99 -0.36
N TYR A 45 24.75 -0.72 0.73
CA TYR A 45 23.44 -1.31 0.99
C TYR A 45 22.47 -1.06 -0.17
N PHE A 46 22.30 0.21 -0.60
CA PHE A 46 21.38 0.53 -1.69
C PHE A 46 21.86 0.07 -3.08
N LYS A 47 23.16 -0.22 -3.26
CA LYS A 47 23.68 -0.86 -4.47
C LYS A 47 23.38 -2.37 -4.50
N LEU A 48 23.46 -3.05 -3.36
CA LEU A 48 23.14 -4.47 -3.26
C LEU A 48 21.63 -4.71 -3.32
N PHE A 49 20.86 -3.82 -2.69
CA PHE A 49 19.41 -3.91 -2.60
C PHE A 49 18.71 -2.86 -3.47
N LEU A 50 19.11 -2.78 -4.75
CA LEU A 50 18.56 -1.84 -5.74
C LEU A 50 17.03 -1.94 -5.89
N THR A 51 16.46 -3.13 -5.68
CA THR A 51 15.04 -3.43 -5.88
C THR A 51 14.20 -3.39 -4.61
N THR A 52 14.79 -3.29 -3.41
CA THR A 52 14.02 -3.10 -2.16
C THR A 52 13.72 -1.62 -2.01
N ARG A 53 12.88 -1.12 -2.91
CA ARG A 53 12.60 0.30 -3.16
C ARG A 53 11.92 1.05 -2.00
N ASN A 54 12.15 0.63 -0.77
CA ASN A 54 11.43 1.00 0.43
C ASN A 54 12.09 0.29 1.63
N GLY A 55 12.18 0.99 2.76
CA GLY A 55 12.99 0.67 3.93
C GLY A 55 13.09 -0.82 4.30
N LEU A 56 14.26 -1.24 4.78
CA LEU A 56 14.61 -2.59 5.23
C LEU A 56 13.37 -3.38 5.74
N PHE A 57 12.86 -4.30 4.90
CA PHE A 57 11.68 -5.12 5.17
C PHE A 57 10.35 -4.38 5.43
N GLN A 58 10.04 -3.31 4.70
CA GLN A 58 8.77 -2.57 4.79
C GLN A 58 7.52 -3.46 4.65
N SER A 59 7.58 -4.49 3.80
CA SER A 59 6.49 -5.46 3.66
C SER A 59 6.23 -6.27 4.94
N LEU A 60 7.27 -6.58 5.72
CA LEU A 60 7.13 -7.31 6.99
C LEU A 60 6.31 -6.50 8.00
N ALA A 61 6.54 -5.18 8.07
CA ALA A 61 5.77 -4.28 8.92
C ALA A 61 4.27 -4.30 8.56
N PHE A 62 3.94 -4.18 7.28
CA PHE A 62 2.55 -4.18 6.84
C PHE A 62 1.86 -5.54 7.03
N VAL A 63 2.55 -6.64 6.74
CA VAL A 63 2.01 -7.99 6.94
C VAL A 63 1.76 -8.25 8.43
N SER A 64 2.72 -7.92 9.29
CA SER A 64 2.61 -8.15 10.73
C SER A 64 1.53 -7.26 11.39
N ILE A 65 1.39 -5.99 10.97
CA ILE A 65 0.29 -5.12 11.38
C ILE A 65 -1.06 -5.68 10.92
N GLY A 66 -1.17 -6.12 9.67
CA GLY A 66 -2.39 -6.75 9.16
C GLY A 66 -2.79 -8.00 9.95
N MET A 67 -1.81 -8.85 10.30
CA MET A 67 -2.01 -10.01 11.16
C MET A 67 -2.47 -9.62 12.56
N GLN A 68 -1.89 -8.57 13.15
CA GLN A 68 -2.27 -8.07 14.47
C GLN A 68 -3.71 -7.56 14.49
N ILE A 69 -4.14 -6.84 13.45
CA ILE A 69 -5.51 -6.32 13.34
C ILE A 69 -6.51 -7.47 13.12
N ALA A 70 -6.17 -8.44 12.27
CA ALA A 70 -7.00 -9.64 12.07
C ALA A 70 -7.16 -10.45 13.37
N GLU A 71 -6.09 -10.59 14.16
CA GLU A 71 -6.18 -11.23 15.48
C GLU A 71 -7.03 -10.40 16.45
N ALA A 72 -6.89 -9.08 16.45
CA ALA A 72 -7.70 -8.19 17.30
C ALA A 72 -9.19 -8.29 16.98
N GLU A 73 -9.57 -8.45 15.71
CA GLU A 73 -10.95 -8.67 15.28
C GLU A 73 -11.48 -10.04 15.75
N GLN A 74 -10.71 -11.11 15.58
CA GLN A 74 -11.11 -12.46 16.00
C GLN A 74 -11.47 -12.55 17.50
N PHE A 75 -10.83 -11.74 18.34
CA PHE A 75 -11.10 -11.69 19.78
C PHE A 75 -12.09 -10.58 20.19
N ASP A 76 -12.76 -9.95 19.22
CA ASP A 76 -13.66 -8.79 19.40
C ASP A 76 -13.01 -7.64 20.22
N LYS A 77 -11.67 -7.59 20.22
CA LYS A 77 -10.88 -6.54 20.89
C LYS A 77 -10.74 -5.31 20.02
N LEU A 78 -11.03 -5.44 18.73
CA LEU A 78 -11.01 -4.36 17.76
C LEU A 78 -12.24 -3.46 17.96
N ARG A 79 -12.21 -2.61 19.00
CA ARG A 79 -13.18 -1.53 19.21
C ARG A 79 -12.87 -0.38 18.26
N VAL A 80 -13.20 -0.56 17.00
CA VAL A 80 -12.95 0.43 15.94
C VAL A 80 -14.30 1.02 15.60
N SER A 81 -14.47 2.29 15.95
CA SER A 81 -15.67 3.10 15.73
C SER A 81 -15.53 3.89 14.41
N ILE A 82 -16.60 4.56 13.98
CA ILE A 82 -16.58 5.63 12.96
C ILE A 82 -15.39 6.60 13.18
N GLN A 83 -15.01 6.81 14.44
CA GLN A 83 -13.81 7.57 14.82
C GLN A 83 -12.54 7.12 14.10
N ASN A 84 -12.33 5.84 13.83
CA ASN A 84 -11.12 5.36 13.17
C ASN A 84 -11.13 5.63 11.66
N ALA A 85 -12.31 5.66 11.03
CA ALA A 85 -12.45 6.12 9.65
C ALA A 85 -12.16 7.63 9.56
N ILE A 86 -12.63 8.41 10.53
CA ILE A 86 -12.29 9.85 10.63
C ILE A 86 -10.79 10.04 10.81
N VAL A 87 -10.16 9.28 11.72
CA VAL A 87 -8.70 9.34 11.95
C VAL A 87 -7.94 8.91 10.70
N PHE A 88 -8.39 7.86 9.98
CA PHE A 88 -7.80 7.45 8.71
C PHE A 88 -7.80 8.60 7.69
N VAL A 89 -8.96 9.25 7.49
CA VAL A 89 -9.11 10.38 6.57
C VAL A 89 -8.21 11.53 6.98
N LEU A 90 -8.14 11.84 8.29
CA LEU A 90 -7.30 12.90 8.82
C LEU A 90 -5.81 12.61 8.61
N VAL A 91 -5.35 11.39 8.90
CA VAL A 91 -3.96 10.97 8.65
C VAL A 91 -3.62 11.05 7.17
N CYS A 92 -4.53 10.60 6.29
CA CYS A 92 -4.37 10.74 4.83
C CYS A 92 -4.29 12.21 4.40
N ALA A 93 -5.14 13.08 4.93
CA ALA A 93 -5.13 14.50 4.61
C ALA A 93 -3.81 15.17 5.05
N VAL A 94 -3.34 14.89 6.28
CA VAL A 94 -2.05 15.37 6.78
C VAL A 94 -0.92 14.85 5.91
N LYS A 95 -0.96 13.57 5.52
CA LYS A 95 0.05 12.96 4.66
C LYS A 95 0.13 13.63 3.29
N VAL A 96 -1.01 13.86 2.64
CA VAL A 96 -1.07 14.57 1.34
C VAL A 96 -0.56 16.00 1.50
N PHE A 97 -0.97 16.69 2.57
CA PHE A 97 -0.50 18.04 2.87
C PHE A 97 1.03 18.08 3.05
N CYS A 98 1.60 17.22 3.89
CA CYS A 98 3.04 17.11 4.07
C CYS A 98 3.76 16.81 2.75
N SER A 99 3.20 15.94 1.91
CA SER A 99 3.78 15.63 0.59
C SER A 99 3.78 16.81 -0.37
N LEU A 100 2.80 17.71 -0.29
CA LEU A 100 2.70 18.89 -1.15
C LEU A 100 3.63 20.03 -0.71
N PHE A 101 3.88 20.17 0.60
CA PHE A 101 4.72 21.23 1.17
C PHE A 101 6.20 20.80 1.36
N GLY A 102 6.67 19.80 0.61
CA GLY A 102 8.07 19.35 0.65
C GLY A 102 8.45 18.47 1.84
N GLY A 103 7.49 18.14 2.72
CA GLY A 103 7.66 17.19 3.83
C GLY A 103 7.58 15.72 3.39
N SER A 104 8.30 15.36 2.31
CA SER A 104 8.36 14.00 1.74
C SER A 104 8.69 12.94 2.80
N ASP A 105 9.61 13.26 3.71
CA ASP A 105 10.09 12.31 4.71
C ASP A 105 9.10 12.09 5.85
N ILE A 106 8.38 13.14 6.24
CA ILE A 106 7.29 13.06 7.23
C ILE A 106 6.13 12.24 6.64
N SER A 107 5.85 12.41 5.34
CA SER A 107 4.84 11.63 4.62
C SER A 107 5.15 10.13 4.64
N LYS A 108 6.43 9.74 4.47
CA LYS A 108 6.88 8.33 4.60
C LYS A 108 6.63 7.80 6.00
N LEU A 109 6.97 8.55 7.06
CA LEU A 109 6.72 8.11 8.45
C LEU A 109 5.23 7.89 8.75
N LEU A 110 4.35 8.69 8.12
CA LEU A 110 2.91 8.55 8.23
C LEU A 110 2.33 7.33 7.50
N ASP A 111 3.11 6.59 6.70
CA ASP A 111 2.64 5.35 6.08
C ASP A 111 2.17 4.35 7.14
N LEU A 112 2.95 4.13 8.19
CA LEU A 112 2.67 3.10 9.19
C LEU A 112 1.30 3.30 9.87
N PRO A 113 0.97 4.49 10.42
CA PRO A 113 -0.37 4.75 10.94
C PRO A 113 -1.44 4.73 9.83
N THR A 114 -1.13 5.21 8.62
CA THR A 114 -2.06 5.17 7.48
C THR A 114 -2.50 3.73 7.19
N PHE A 115 -1.55 2.80 7.05
CA PHE A 115 -1.82 1.39 6.76
C PHE A 115 -2.52 0.70 7.93
N TYR A 116 -2.18 1.03 9.17
CA TYR A 116 -2.88 0.53 10.36
C TYR A 116 -4.38 0.87 10.30
N PHE A 117 -4.71 2.15 10.13
CA PHE A 117 -6.11 2.58 10.09
C PHE A 117 -6.83 2.07 8.84
N MET A 118 -6.16 2.03 7.68
CA MET A 118 -6.70 1.46 6.46
C MET A 118 -7.10 -0.01 6.65
N PHE A 119 -6.21 -0.84 7.20
CA PHE A 119 -6.51 -2.25 7.46
C PHE A 119 -7.62 -2.43 8.50
N ALA A 120 -7.68 -1.56 9.52
CA ALA A 120 -8.77 -1.57 10.49
C ALA A 120 -10.13 -1.28 9.82
N VAL A 121 -10.21 -0.27 8.95
CA VAL A 121 -11.43 0.08 8.21
C VAL A 121 -11.83 -1.06 7.26
N ILE A 122 -10.89 -1.64 6.52
CA ILE A 122 -11.18 -2.75 5.59
C ILE A 122 -11.74 -3.97 6.33
N ILE A 123 -11.14 -4.36 7.47
CA ILE A 123 -11.60 -5.51 8.24
C ILE A 123 -13.00 -5.27 8.82
N LEU A 124 -13.32 -4.03 9.23
CA LEU A 124 -14.68 -3.68 9.66
C LEU A 124 -15.69 -3.77 8.54
N GLU A 125 -15.40 -3.18 7.39
CA GLU A 125 -16.30 -3.21 6.23
C GLU A 125 -16.59 -4.65 5.80
N CYS A 126 -15.58 -5.51 5.91
CA CYS A 126 -15.73 -6.94 5.69
C CYS A 126 -16.65 -7.63 6.71
N LYS A 127 -16.61 -7.22 7.99
CA LYS A 127 -17.49 -7.74 9.06
C LYS A 127 -18.93 -7.26 8.89
N GLU A 128 -19.15 -5.96 8.71
CA GLU A 128 -20.48 -5.36 8.63
C GLU A 128 -21.25 -5.82 7.38
N ASN A 129 -20.61 -5.75 6.20
CA ASN A 129 -21.25 -6.14 4.94
C ASN A 129 -21.20 -7.65 4.67
N ARG A 130 -20.72 -8.45 5.63
CA ARG A 130 -20.52 -9.91 5.49
C ARG A 130 -19.81 -10.25 4.18
N LEU A 131 -18.79 -9.48 3.81
CA LEU A 131 -18.08 -9.64 2.55
C LEU A 131 -17.37 -10.99 2.56
N LYS A 132 -17.94 -11.95 1.84
CA LYS A 132 -17.41 -13.31 1.70
C LYS A 132 -16.11 -13.29 0.90
N GLY A 133 -15.41 -14.43 0.85
CA GLY A 133 -14.15 -14.62 0.11
C GLY A 133 -14.10 -14.10 -1.34
N ASN A 134 -15.24 -13.87 -1.99
CA ASN A 134 -15.31 -13.26 -3.32
C ASN A 134 -14.84 -11.80 -3.36
N PHE A 135 -15.04 -11.02 -2.29
CA PHE A 135 -14.56 -9.63 -2.22
C PHE A 135 -13.03 -9.57 -2.25
N TYR A 136 -12.36 -10.40 -1.43
CA TYR A 136 -10.90 -10.52 -1.43
C TYR A 136 -10.34 -11.01 -2.76
N LYS A 137 -11.02 -11.96 -3.42
CA LYS A 137 -10.64 -12.42 -4.77
C LYS A 137 -10.74 -11.29 -5.79
N HIS A 138 -11.79 -10.48 -5.71
CA HIS A 138 -11.96 -9.31 -6.58
C HIS A 138 -10.87 -8.27 -6.31
N LEU A 139 -10.66 -7.84 -5.05
CA LEU A 139 -9.59 -6.92 -4.68
C LEU A 139 -8.22 -7.40 -5.14
N ARG A 140 -7.91 -8.70 -4.97
CA ARG A 140 -6.66 -9.29 -5.44
C ARG A 140 -6.52 -9.18 -6.95
N SER A 141 -7.55 -9.57 -7.71
CA SER A 141 -7.55 -9.49 -9.17
C SER A 141 -7.43 -8.05 -9.68
N THR A 142 -8.11 -7.11 -9.04
CA THR A 142 -8.03 -5.67 -9.37
C THR A 142 -6.64 -5.13 -9.05
N SER A 143 -6.07 -5.45 -7.88
CA SER A 143 -4.73 -4.99 -7.50
C SER A 143 -3.63 -5.48 -8.45
N GLU A 144 -3.74 -6.73 -8.91
CA GLU A 144 -2.81 -7.32 -9.87
C GLU A 144 -2.91 -6.61 -11.23
N THR A 145 -4.13 -6.33 -11.68
CA THR A 145 -4.38 -5.62 -12.93
C THR A 145 -3.85 -4.18 -12.86
N MET A 146 -4.12 -3.46 -11.76
CA MET A 146 -3.53 -2.13 -11.51
C MET A 146 -2.00 -2.18 -11.52
N TYR A 147 -1.39 -3.21 -10.91
CA TYR A 147 0.06 -3.37 -10.90
C TYR A 147 0.66 -3.55 -12.31
N PHE A 148 -0.03 -4.20 -13.24
CA PHE A 148 0.46 -4.26 -14.62
C PHE A 148 0.19 -2.96 -15.39
N ILE A 149 -0.97 -2.37 -15.20
CA ILE A 149 -1.43 -1.24 -16.02
C ILE A 149 -0.78 0.08 -15.62
N HIS A 150 -0.47 0.30 -14.34
CA HIS A 150 0.05 1.58 -13.87
C HIS A 150 1.37 2.00 -14.55
N MET A 151 2.24 1.04 -14.90
CA MET A 151 3.49 1.33 -15.61
C MET A 151 3.27 1.94 -17.00
N TYR A 152 2.18 1.57 -17.70
CA TYR A 152 1.85 2.19 -18.98
C TYR A 152 1.38 3.63 -18.81
N PHE A 153 0.63 3.95 -17.76
CA PHE A 153 0.26 5.33 -17.45
C PHE A 153 1.46 6.17 -17.04
N VAL A 154 2.41 5.59 -16.29
CA VAL A 154 3.68 6.25 -15.95
C VAL A 154 4.46 6.57 -17.24
N ALA A 155 4.59 5.60 -18.15
CA ALA A 155 5.23 5.81 -19.45
C ALA A 155 4.49 6.86 -20.30
N PHE A 156 3.15 6.85 -20.30
CA PHE A 156 2.35 7.85 -21.01
C PHE A 156 2.58 9.27 -20.45
N CYS A 157 2.63 9.43 -19.13
CA CYS A 157 2.96 10.72 -18.51
C CYS A 157 4.38 11.17 -18.86
N ALA A 158 5.34 10.25 -18.83
CA ALA A 158 6.76 10.50 -19.09
C ALA A 158 7.10 10.73 -20.57
N LEU A 159 6.34 10.19 -21.52
CA LEU A 159 6.66 10.31 -22.95
C LEU A 159 5.79 11.32 -23.69
N VAL A 160 4.52 11.47 -23.27
CA VAL A 160 3.52 12.23 -24.02
C VAL A 160 3.15 13.54 -23.31
N LEU A 161 2.70 13.46 -22.05
CA LEU A 161 2.06 14.61 -21.39
C LEU A 161 3.05 15.60 -20.77
N TYR A 162 4.00 15.11 -19.97
CA TYR A 162 4.82 15.95 -19.10
C TYR A 162 6.33 15.82 -19.37
N LYS A 163 6.75 14.84 -20.18
CA LYS A 163 8.15 14.62 -20.58
C LYS A 163 9.08 14.65 -19.37
N ASP A 164 9.93 15.67 -19.27
CA ASP A 164 10.93 15.81 -18.21
C ASP A 164 10.33 16.15 -16.84
N ASP A 165 9.11 16.69 -16.77
CA ASP A 165 8.42 17.07 -15.52
C ASP A 165 7.31 16.08 -15.12
N TYR A 166 7.46 14.80 -15.46
CA TYR A 166 6.44 13.78 -15.19
C TYR A 166 6.33 13.36 -13.72
N ASN A 167 7.27 13.76 -12.86
CA ASN A 167 7.22 13.48 -11.42
C ASN A 167 6.44 14.54 -10.65
N ASN A 168 5.22 14.86 -11.13
CA ASN A 168 4.36 15.86 -10.53
C ASN A 168 3.04 15.25 -10.00
N PHE A 169 2.35 16.00 -9.13
CA PHE A 169 1.10 15.56 -8.51
C PHE A 169 0.00 15.20 -9.52
N LYS A 170 -0.07 15.91 -10.67
CA LYS A 170 -1.07 15.63 -11.73
C LYS A 170 -0.79 14.31 -12.41
N SER A 171 0.48 14.02 -12.72
CA SER A 171 0.90 12.72 -13.28
C SER A 171 0.59 11.58 -12.33
N TYR A 172 0.79 11.76 -11.02
CA TYR A 172 0.39 10.79 -10.00
C TYR A 172 -1.11 10.53 -10.00
N LEU A 173 -1.95 11.57 -10.06
CA LEU A 173 -3.40 11.42 -10.13
C LEU A 173 -3.85 10.70 -11.40
N ILE A 174 -3.25 11.03 -12.55
CA ILE A 174 -3.55 10.38 -13.83
C ILE A 174 -3.15 8.90 -13.78
N CYS A 175 -1.98 8.57 -13.23
CA CYS A 175 -1.52 7.20 -13.11
C CYS A 175 -2.39 6.38 -12.16
N ALA A 176 -2.63 6.88 -10.95
CA ALA A 176 -3.42 6.17 -9.95
C ALA A 176 -4.90 6.04 -10.37
N GLY A 177 -5.52 7.14 -10.81
CA GLY A 177 -6.92 7.17 -11.23
C GLY A 177 -7.14 6.39 -12.53
N GLY A 178 -6.25 6.55 -13.51
CA GLY A 178 -6.31 5.81 -14.77
C GLY A 178 -6.15 4.31 -14.58
N ALA A 179 -5.16 3.88 -13.80
CA ALA A 179 -4.97 2.46 -13.51
C ALA A 179 -6.16 1.85 -12.77
N LEU A 180 -6.74 2.57 -11.80
CA LEU A 180 -7.93 2.12 -11.07
C LEU A 180 -9.13 1.99 -12.00
N ALA A 181 -9.42 3.03 -12.80
CA ALA A 181 -10.56 3.03 -13.71
C ALA A 181 -10.48 1.88 -14.73
N VAL A 182 -9.31 1.70 -15.35
CA VAL A 182 -9.11 0.60 -16.32
C VAL A 182 -9.23 -0.76 -15.64
N SER A 183 -8.68 -0.91 -14.43
CA SER A 183 -8.77 -2.17 -13.69
C SER A 183 -10.21 -2.53 -13.32
N GLU A 184 -11.02 -1.56 -12.90
CA GLU A 184 -12.44 -1.79 -12.59
C GLU A 184 -13.24 -2.13 -13.84
N ILE A 185 -13.01 -1.42 -14.95
CA ILE A 185 -13.64 -1.72 -16.25
C ILE A 185 -13.29 -3.14 -16.69
N TYR A 186 -12.00 -3.52 -16.61
CA TYR A 186 -11.55 -4.86 -16.97
C TYR A 186 -12.19 -5.94 -16.10
N SER A 187 -12.24 -5.74 -14.79
CA SER A 187 -12.89 -6.67 -13.87
C SER A 187 -14.39 -6.81 -14.17
N TRP A 188 -15.07 -5.70 -14.47
CA TRP A 188 -16.48 -5.70 -14.86
C TRP A 188 -16.72 -6.47 -16.16
N MET A 189 -15.91 -6.22 -17.20
CA MET A 189 -15.98 -6.96 -18.47
C MET A 189 -15.74 -8.46 -18.30
N LYS A 190 -14.73 -8.84 -17.49
CA LYS A 190 -14.43 -10.24 -17.17
C LYS A 190 -15.60 -10.92 -16.47
N ASN A 191 -16.27 -10.23 -15.55
CA ASN A 191 -17.46 -10.75 -14.86
C ASN A 191 -18.65 -10.95 -15.82
N ILE A 192 -18.86 -10.06 -16.79
CA ILE A 192 -19.90 -10.22 -17.82
C ILE A 192 -19.62 -11.44 -18.70
N SER A 193 -18.39 -11.57 -19.19
CA SER A 193 -17.97 -12.69 -20.04
C SER A 193 -18.16 -14.05 -19.33
N ASN A 194 -17.78 -14.12 -18.05
CA ASN A 194 -17.96 -15.33 -17.23
C ASN A 194 -19.43 -15.69 -17.01
N ARG A 195 -20.32 -14.69 -16.85
CA ARG A 195 -21.77 -14.96 -16.74
C ARG A 195 -22.34 -15.47 -18.06
N SER A 196 -21.95 -14.89 -19.19
CA SER A 196 -22.41 -15.31 -20.52
C SER A 196 -22.01 -16.76 -20.84
N THR A 197 -20.79 -17.17 -20.51
CA THR A 197 -20.29 -18.54 -20.70
C THR A 197 -20.91 -19.57 -19.75
N THR A 198 -21.33 -19.16 -18.55
CA THR A 198 -22.03 -20.05 -17.62
C THR A 198 -23.47 -20.32 -18.08
N VAL A 199 -24.15 -19.28 -18.59
CA VAL A 199 -25.52 -19.38 -19.12
C VAL A 199 -25.57 -20.21 -20.40
N SER A 200 -24.54 -20.15 -21.26
CA SER A 200 -24.49 -20.98 -22.46
C SER A 200 -24.27 -22.47 -22.16
N ARG A 201 -23.48 -22.81 -21.12
CA ARG A 201 -23.31 -24.22 -20.69
C ARG A 201 -24.58 -24.83 -20.13
N LEU A 202 -25.31 -24.09 -19.29
CA LEU A 202 -26.60 -24.55 -18.72
C LEU A 202 -27.74 -24.70 -19.74
N LYS A 203 -27.56 -24.20 -20.97
CA LYS A 203 -28.51 -24.40 -22.10
C LYS A 203 -28.22 -25.65 -22.91
N HIS A 204 -27.07 -26.29 -22.69
CA HIS A 204 -26.62 -27.49 -23.40
C HIS A 204 -26.60 -28.75 -22.53
N ASP A 205 -27.01 -28.63 -21.27
CA ASP A 205 -27.32 -29.73 -20.33
C ASP A 205 -28.85 -29.85 -20.17
#